data_AF-A0AA87IJF4-F1
#
_entry.id   AF-A0AA87IJF4-F1
#
_cell.length_a   1.000
_cell.length_b   1.000
_cell.length_c   1.000
_cell.angle_alpha   90.00
_cell.angle_beta   90.00
_cell.angle_gamma   90.00
#
_symmetry.space_group_name_H-M   'P 1'
#
loop_
_entity.id
_entity.type
_entity.pdbx_description
1 polymer ?
#
loop_
_entity_poly.entity_id
_entity_poly.type
_entity_poly.pdbx_seq_one_letter_code
_entity_poly.pdbx_strand_id
1 'polypeptide(L)' 'MDKNKVILEVLEDMDKRIDAGIKATTPQDREDLKQDITTRLVKAAADMEPISFWQFKEKLDDKK' A
#
# COMPACT_ATOMS: atom_id res chain seq x y z
N MET A 1 -1.56 8.80 19.50
CA MET A 1 -1.67 7.87 18.35
C MET A 1 -0.26 7.59 17.88
N ASP A 2 0.16 6.34 17.96
CA ASP A 2 1.50 5.93 17.55
C ASP A 2 1.61 6.06 16.02
N LYS A 3 2.59 6.80 15.50
CA LYS A 3 2.74 7.07 14.05
C LYS A 3 2.72 5.79 13.20
N ASN A 4 3.14 4.68 13.78
CA ASN A 4 3.18 3.39 13.12
C ASN A 4 1.80 2.75 12.92
N LYS A 5 0.77 3.13 13.68
CA LYS A 5 -0.53 2.46 13.64
C LYS A 5 -1.27 2.72 12.33
N VAL A 6 -1.24 3.95 11.82
CA VAL A 6 -1.89 4.32 10.56
C VAL A 6 -1.23 3.62 9.37
N ILE A 7 0.10 3.51 9.38
CA ILE A 7 0.84 2.81 8.33
C ILE A 7 0.49 1.32 8.33
N LEU A 8 0.43 0.70 9.52
CA LEU A 8 0.03 -0.69 9.67
C LEU A 8 -1.42 -0.93 9.22
N GLU A 9 -2.36 -0.06 9.58
CA GLU A 9 -3.76 -0.15 9.15
C GLU A 9 -3.90 -0.08 7.62
N VAL A 10 -3.17 0.83 6.97
CA VAL A 10 -3.16 0.93 5.50
C VAL A 10 -2.56 -0.32 4.86
N LEU A 11 -1.45 -0.83 5.40
CA LEU A 11 -0.81 -2.05 4.89
C LEU A 11 -1.74 -3.27 5.03
N GLU A 12 -2.43 -3.43 6.16
CA GLU A 12 -3.39 -4.52 6.36
C GLU A 12 -4.56 -4.46 5.37
N ASP A 13 -5.09 -3.26 5.09
CA ASP A 13 -6.19 -3.12 4.14
C ASP A 13 -5.75 -3.34 2.68
N MET A 14 -4.51 -2.98 2.36
CA MET A 14 -3.91 -3.29 1.06
C MET A 14 -3.67 -4.80 0.90
N ASP A 15 -3.18 -5.48 1.94
CA ASP A 15 -2.88 -6.91 1.92
C ASP A 15 -4.12 -7.75 1.59
N LYS A 16 -5.28 -7.43 2.19
CA LYS A 16 -6.58 -8.08 1.87
C LYS A 16 -6.93 -7.99 0.38
N ARG A 17 -6.67 -6.84 -0.25
CA ARG A 17 -6.97 -6.62 -1.68
C ARG A 17 -5.98 -7.34 -2.58
N ILE A 18 -4.71 -7.38 -2.18
CA ILE A 18 -3.64 -8.12 -2.86
C ILE A 18 -3.94 -9.62 -2.83
N ASP A 19 -4.28 -10.17 -1.67
CA ASP A 19 -4.64 -11.57 -1.49
C ASP A 19 -5.84 -11.99 -2.32
N ALA A 20 -6.85 -11.13 -2.42
CA ALA A 20 -8.01 -11.37 -3.31
C ALA A 20 -7.58 -11.46 -4.78
N GLY A 21 -6.68 -10.58 -5.23
CA GLY A 21 -6.13 -10.60 -6.58
C GLY A 21 -5.25 -11.81 -6.88
N ILE A 22 -4.40 -12.21 -5.93
CA ILE A 22 -3.52 -13.38 -6.06
C ILE A 22 -4.35 -14.67 -6.13
N LYS A 23 -5.41 -14.80 -5.33
CA LYS A 23 -6.30 -15.97 -5.36
C LYS A 23 -7.03 -16.13 -6.69
N ALA A 24 -7.32 -15.04 -7.39
CA ALA A 24 -7.89 -15.06 -8.74
C ALA A 24 -6.89 -15.51 -9.82
N THR A 25 -5.59 -15.59 -9.48
CA THR A 25 -4.53 -16.04 -10.39
C THR A 25 -4.27 -17.55 -10.25
N THR A 26 -3.81 -18.15 -11.34
CA THR A 26 -3.34 -19.54 -11.46
C THR A 26 -2.34 -19.89 -10.35
N PRO A 27 -2.47 -21.05 -9.67
CA PRO A 27 -1.62 -21.40 -8.53
C PRO A 27 -0.11 -21.32 -8.79
N GLN A 28 0.32 -21.63 -10.02
CA GLN A 28 1.72 -21.60 -10.46
C GLN A 28 2.30 -20.19 -10.45
N ASP A 29 1.49 -19.17 -10.76
CA ASP A 29 1.96 -17.79 -10.92
C ASP A 29 1.75 -16.94 -9.65
N ARG A 30 1.19 -17.53 -8.58
CA ARG A 30 0.86 -16.80 -7.35
C ARG A 30 2.09 -16.29 -6.61
N GLU A 31 3.14 -17.10 -6.55
CA GLU A 31 4.37 -16.75 -5.84
C GLU A 31 5.11 -15.64 -6.58
N ASP A 32 5.26 -15.78 -7.90
CA ASP A 32 5.84 -14.75 -8.77
C ASP A 32 5.04 -13.45 -8.71
N LEU A 33 3.71 -13.52 -8.78
CA LEU A 33 2.85 -12.34 -8.68
C LEU A 33 2.96 -11.66 -7.31
N LYS A 34 3.03 -12.44 -6.22
CA LYS A 34 3.23 -11.89 -4.87
C LYS A 34 4.55 -11.15 -4.77
N GLN A 35 5.60 -11.70 -5.37
CA GLN A 35 6.92 -11.09 -5.37
C GLN A 35 6.93 -9.78 -6.18
N ASP A 36 6.33 -9.75 -7.39
CA ASP A 36 6.22 -8.53 -8.20
C ASP A 36 5.43 -7.43 -7.48
N ILE A 37 4.30 -7.77 -6.86
CA ILE A 37 3.50 -6.82 -6.07
C ILE A 37 4.33 -6.24 -4.91
N THR A 38 5.06 -7.08 -4.19
CA THR A 38 5.91 -6.64 -3.07
C THR A 38 7.00 -5.70 -3.54
N THR A 39 7.70 -6.03 -4.64
CA THR A 39 8.74 -5.18 -5.22
C THR A 39 8.19 -3.82 -5.65
N ARG A 40 7.00 -3.79 -6.26
CA ARG A 40 6.33 -2.54 -6.66
C ARG A 40 5.94 -1.69 -5.46
N LEU A 41 5.46 -2.30 -4.37
CA LEU A 41 5.13 -1.57 -3.14
C LEU A 41 6.37 -0.94 -2.51
N VAL A 42 7.47 -1.68 -2.41
CA VAL A 42 8.74 -1.15 -1.88
C VAL A 42 9.23 0.01 -2.74
N LYS A 43 9.18 -0.12 -4.06
CA LYS A 43 9.59 0.94 -4.97
C LYS A 43 8.69 2.17 -4.85
N ALA A 44 7.37 1.98 -4.83
CA ALA A 44 6.42 3.07 -4.65
C ALA A 44 6.64 3.78 -3.31
N ALA A 45 6.88 3.04 -2.22
CA ALA A 45 7.16 3.61 -0.91
C ALA A 45 8.50 4.37 -0.88
N ALA A 46 9.51 3.91 -1.61
CA ALA A 46 10.80 4.61 -1.74
C ALA A 46 10.68 5.89 -2.59
N ASP A 47 9.83 5.87 -3.61
CA ASP A 47 9.58 7.01 -4.51
C ASP A 47 8.57 8.02 -3.90
N MET A 48 7.91 7.69 -2.78
CA MET A 48 6.96 8.58 -2.13
C MET A 48 7.67 9.73 -1.42
N GLU A 49 7.33 10.96 -1.83
CA GLU A 49 7.80 12.16 -1.16
C GLU A 49 7.26 12.19 0.28
N PRO A 50 8.12 12.36 1.31
CA PRO A 50 7.67 12.44 2.69
C PRO A 50 6.89 13.73 2.88
N ILE A 51 5.57 13.62 2.86
CA ILE A 51 4.67 14.74 3.12
C ILE A 51 4.51 14.95 4.63
N SER A 52 4.57 16.21 5.05
CA SER A 52 4.22 16.59 6.42
C SER A 52 2.71 16.40 6.65
N PHE A 53 2.33 16.24 7.92
CA PHE A 53 0.91 16.09 8.30
C PHE A 53 0.03 17.24 7.77
N TRP A 54 0.54 18.48 7.74
CA TRP A 54 -0.19 19.63 7.22
C TRP A 54 -0.41 19.57 5.70
N GLN A 55 0.61 19.15 4.94
CA GLN A 55 0.48 18.95 3.50
C GLN A 55 -0.48 17.80 3.16
N PHE A 56 -0.52 16.75 3.99
CA PHE A 56 -1.52 15.70 3.85
C PHE A 56 -2.94 16.24 4.08
N LYS A 57 -3.14 17.04 5.14
CA LYS A 57 -4.44 17.63 5.47
C LYS A 57 -4.95 18.56 4.36
N GLU A 58 -4.11 19.48 3.87
CA GLU A 58 -4.48 20.38 2.77
C GLU A 58 -4.93 19.60 1.53
N LYS A 59 -4.17 18.56 1.12
CA LYS A 59 -4.53 17.72 -0.03
C LYS A 59 -5.81 16.91 0.17
N LEU A 60 -6.18 16.59 1.41
CA LEU A 60 -7.39 15.84 1.74
C LEU A 60 -8.62 16.76 1.76
N ASP A 61 -8.46 17.96 2.33
CA ASP A 61 -9.51 18.98 2.41
C ASP A 61 -9.80 19.57 1.01
N ASP A 62 -8.79 19.70 0.13
CA ASP A 62 -8.95 20.12 -1.28
C ASP A 62 -9.70 19.11 -2.17
N LYS A 63 -9.84 17.85 -1.74
CA LYS A 63 -10.55 16.80 -2.49
C LYS A 63 -12.02 16.63 -2.10
N LYS A 64 -12.54 17.48 -1.21
CA LYS A 64 -13.96 17.55 -0.82
C LYS A 64 -14.68 18.69 -1.52
#